data_AF-A0A9E1KQZ4-F1
#
_entry.id   AF-A0A9E1KQZ4-F1
#
_cell.length_a   1.000
_cell.length_b   1.000
_cell.length_c   1.000
_cell.angle_alpha   90.00
_cell.angle_beta   90.00
_cell.angle_gamma   90.00
#
_symmetry.space_group_name_H-M   'P 1'
#
loop_
_entity.id
_entity.type
_entity.pdbx_description
1 polymer ?
#
loop_
_entity_poly.entity_id
_entity_poly.type
_entity_poly.pdbx_seq_one_letter_code
_entity_poly.pdbx_strand_id
1 'polypeptide(L)' 'MTAIMGRMATYSGERLKWEEALASTQRLVPESKNLSWDDNPPVMPLADGSYTIPTPGKTKVL' A
#
# COMPACT_ATOMS: atom_id res chain seq x y z
N MET A 1 -7.95 -0.42 -11.73
CA MET A 1 -8.13 -1.52 -10.75
C MET A 1 -7.07 -2.62 -10.90
N THR A 2 -6.73 -3.07 -12.11
CA THR A 2 -5.72 -4.11 -12.38
C THR A 2 -4.35 -3.84 -11.73
N ALA A 3 -3.84 -2.61 -11.78
CA ALA A 3 -2.58 -2.24 -11.14
C ALA A 3 -2.65 -2.30 -9.60
N ILE A 4 -3.79 -1.92 -9.00
CA ILE A 4 -4.00 -1.92 -7.54
C ILE A 4 -4.08 -3.37 -7.04
N MET A 5 -4.89 -4.20 -7.70
CA MET A 5 -5.01 -5.62 -7.36
C MET A 5 -3.69 -6.37 -7.59
N GLY A 6 -2.94 -6.06 -8.66
CA GLY A 6 -1.62 -6.63 -8.91
C GLY A 6 -0.62 -6.28 -7.79
N ARG A 7 -0.62 -5.03 -7.31
CA ARG A 7 0.17 -4.62 -6.14
C ARG A 7 -0.26 -5.38 -4.88
N MET A 8 -1.57 -5.48 -4.63
CA MET A 8 -2.08 -6.23 -3.47
C MET A 8 -1.64 -7.70 -3.51
N ALA A 9 -1.76 -8.38 -4.65
CA ALA A 9 -1.36 -9.77 -4.82
C ALA A 9 0.15 -9.98 -4.68
N THR A 10 0.96 -9.11 -5.28
CA THR A 10 2.43 -9.22 -5.21
C THR A 10 2.96 -8.94 -3.81
N TYR A 11 2.37 -7.99 -3.06
CA TYR A 11 2.88 -7.60 -1.75
C TYR A 11 2.35 -8.49 -0.62
N SER A 12 1.13 -9.00 -0.74
CA SER A 12 0.60 -10.00 0.20
C SER A 12 1.15 -11.39 -0.07
N GLY A 13 1.47 -11.74 -1.31
CA GLY A 13 1.79 -13.12 -1.68
C GLY A 13 0.59 -14.07 -1.55
N GLU A 14 -0.61 -13.54 -1.40
CA GLU A 14 -1.84 -14.31 -1.17
C GLU A 14 -2.74 -14.32 -2.42
N ARG A 15 -3.61 -15.32 -2.49
CA ARG A 15 -4.61 -15.43 -3.56
C ARG A 15 -5.79 -14.51 -3.25
N LEU A 16 -5.80 -13.33 -3.86
CA LEU A 16 -6.91 -12.37 -3.77
C LEU A 16 -8.01 -12.66 -4.80
N LYS A 17 -9.28 -12.62 -4.37
CA LYS A 17 -10.42 -12.57 -5.29
C LYS A 17 -10.68 -11.12 -5.72
N TRP A 18 -11.24 -10.98 -6.91
CA TRP A 18 -11.59 -9.68 -7.49
C TRP A 18 -12.56 -8.90 -6.59
N GLU A 19 -13.59 -9.56 -6.08
CA GLU A 19 -14.60 -8.97 -5.18
C GLU A 19 -13.98 -8.47 -3.87
N GLU A 20 -13.03 -9.21 -3.29
CA GLU A 20 -12.35 -8.84 -2.04
C GLU A 20 -11.48 -7.60 -2.24
N ALA A 21 -10.79 -7.50 -3.38
CA ALA A 21 -10.00 -6.32 -3.73
C ALA A 21 -10.88 -5.08 -3.98
N LEU A 22 -12.07 -5.25 -4.57
CA LEU A 22 -13.02 -4.16 -4.80
C LEU A 22 -13.70 -3.68 -3.51
N ALA A 23 -14.00 -4.59 -2.59
CA ALA A 23 -14.58 -4.27 -1.29
C ALA A 23 -13.55 -3.75 -0.28
N SER A 24 -12.26 -3.76 -0.63
CA SER A 24 -11.18 -3.31 0.26
C SER A 24 -11.34 -1.83 0.65
N THR A 25 -11.25 -1.55 1.95
CA THR A 25 -11.27 -0.19 2.50
C THR A 25 -9.88 0.42 2.61
N GLN A 26 -8.85 -0.28 2.11
CA GLN A 26 -7.46 0.19 2.11
C GLN A 26 -7.30 1.46 1.29
N ARG A 27 -6.85 2.53 1.96
CA ARG A 27 -6.53 3.80 1.32
C ARG A 27 -5.03 3.86 1.05
N LEU A 28 -4.68 3.94 -0.23
CA LEU A 28 -3.29 4.09 -0.67
C LEU A 28 -2.83 5.56 -0.70
N VAL A 29 -3.79 6.49 -0.63
CA VAL A 29 -3.53 7.92 -0.54
C VAL A 29 -3.35 8.34 0.93
N PRO A 30 -2.49 9.33 1.20
CA PRO A 30 -2.34 9.90 2.54
C PRO A 30 -3.69 10.36 3.09
N GLU A 31 -3.90 10.20 4.39
CA GLU A 31 -5.12 10.68 5.07
C GLU A 31 -5.14 12.21 5.24
N SER A 32 -4.05 12.91 4.93
CA SER A 32 -4.02 14.36 5.01
C SER A 32 -5.02 14.95 4.01
N LYS A 33 -6.05 15.61 4.55
CA LYS A 33 -7.12 16.25 3.76
C LYS A 33 -6.58 17.30 2.78
N ASN A 34 -5.45 17.89 3.12
CA ASN A 34 -4.84 18.98 2.40
C ASN A 34 -3.50 18.48 1.88
N LEU A 35 -3.49 17.67 0.81
CA LEU A 35 -2.30 17.19 0.09
C LEU A 35 -1.31 18.35 -0.19
N SER A 36 -0.56 18.74 0.83
CA SER A 36 0.28 19.92 0.85
C SER A 36 1.70 19.48 0.58
N TRP A 37 2.50 20.37 0.02
CA TRP A 37 3.92 20.11 -0.22
C TRP A 37 4.72 19.92 1.07
N ASP A 38 4.16 20.36 2.20
CA ASP A 38 4.75 20.22 3.54
C ASP A 38 4.30 18.93 4.25
N ASP A 39 3.38 18.15 3.69
CA ASP A 39 2.89 16.94 4.34
C ASP A 39 3.90 15.79 4.23
N ASN A 40 4.00 15.02 5.31
CA ASN A 40 4.84 13.83 5.31
C ASN A 40 4.27 12.75 4.38
N PRO A 41 5.12 12.06 3.61
CA PRO A 41 4.69 10.91 2.82
C PRO A 41 4.17 9.78 3.72
N PRO A 42 3.28 8.92 3.20
CA PRO A 42 2.66 7.85 3.98
C PRO A 42 3.66 6.76 4.40
N VAL A 43 4.79 6.65 3.71
CA VAL A 43 5.91 5.80 4.08
C VAL A 43 7.11 6.72 4.28
N MET A 44 7.64 6.73 5.50
CA MET A 44 8.86 7.46 5.83
C MET A 44 10.09 6.58 5.58
N PRO A 45 11.25 7.18 5.26
CA PRO A 45 12.50 6.45 5.19
C PRO A 45 12.88 5.89 6.57
N LEU A 46 13.64 4.80 6.54
CA LEU A 46 14.30 4.21 7.70
C LEU A 46 15.45 5.12 8.17
N ALA A 47 16.02 4.81 9.33
CA ALA A 47 17.10 5.59 9.94
C ALA A 47 18.36 5.72 9.07
N ASP A 48 18.56 4.78 8.14
CA ASP A 48 19.64 4.76 7.15
C ASP A 48 19.28 5.48 5.84
N GLY A 49 18.08 6.06 5.73
CA GLY A 49 17.56 6.72 4.53
C GLY A 49 16.96 5.76 3.49
N SER A 50 16.97 4.45 3.74
CA SER A 50 16.37 3.46 2.83
C SER A 50 14.85 3.34 3.05
N TYR A 51 14.14 2.72 2.11
CA TYR A 51 12.71 2.42 2.26
C TYR A 51 12.49 0.92 2.43
N THR A 52 11.46 0.56 3.20
CA THR A 52 11.09 -0.85 3.38
C THR A 52 10.72 -1.47 2.05
N ILE A 53 11.41 -2.54 1.68
CA ILE A 53 11.14 -3.27 0.44
C ILE A 53 9.88 -4.13 0.66
N PRO A 54 8.83 -3.97 -0.17
CA PRO A 54 7.64 -4.79 -0.07
C PRO A 54 8.01 -6.25 -0.33
N THR A 55 7.82 -7.09 0.67
CA THR A 55 8.13 -8.53 0.60
C THR A 55 6.82 -9.30 0.55
N PRO A 56 6.66 -10.24 -0.40
CA PRO A 56 5.49 -11.13 -0.43
C PRO A 56 5.30 -11.83 0.93
N GLY A 57 4.07 -11.91 1.43
CA GLY A 57 3.74 -12.56 2.71
C GLY A 57 3.88 -11.69 3.95
N LYS A 58 4.49 -10.50 3.84
CA LYS A 58 4.67 -9.58 4.98
C LYS A 58 3.67 -8.43 5.00
N THR A 59 3.21 -8.00 3.83
CA THR A 59 2.33 -6.83 3.71
C THR A 59 0.88 -7.28 3.81
N LYS A 60 0.16 -6.83 4.83
CA LYS A 60 -1.31 -6.98 4.87
C LYS A 60 -1.94 -6.00 3.90
N VAL A 61 -2.77 -6.53 2.99
CA VAL A 61 -3.42 -5.76 1.91
C VAL A 61 -4.95 -5.81 1.97
N LEU A 62 -5.51 -6.63 2.86
CA LEU A 62 -6.92 -6.73 3.20
C LEU A 62 -7.11 -6.30 4.66
#